data_AF-A0A9E5WEB3-F1
#
_entry.id   AF-A0A9E5WEB3-F1
#
_cell.length_a   1.000
_cell.length_b   1.000
_cell.length_c   1.000
_cell.angle_alpha   90.00
_cell.angle_beta   90.00
_cell.angle_gamma   90.00
#
_symmetry.space_group_name_H-M   'P 1'
#
loop_
_entity.id
_entity.type
_entity.pdbx_description
1 polymer ?
#
loop_
_entity_poly.entity_id
_entity_poly.type
_entity_poly.pdbx_seq_one_letter_code
_entity_poly.pdbx_strand_id
1 'polypeptide(L)'
;MVHGNAFNSYQKAQVYDEMDPKKIILLLYEGAIKRIVLAREGIKNKNVKQRGENLGKAIAIIAELNASLDENIKTEEINFLKGLYVAMLTELPKVSVTEDIKTLDRAEKYLVELKRIWVTTVINNSHGNQQNRPGNQSTLTNKSQNKYMKIRQTYQSGSIAI
;
A
#
# COMPACT_ATOMS: atom_id res chain seq x y z
N MET A 1 17.17 24.51 -37.88
CA MET A 1 15.73 24.27 -37.67
C MET A 1 15.58 23.14 -36.66
N VAL A 2 15.19 23.42 -35.41
CA VAL A 2 14.85 22.40 -34.40
C VAL A 2 13.69 22.92 -33.55
N HIS A 3 12.46 22.54 -33.87
CA HIS A 3 11.32 22.71 -32.98
C HIS A 3 10.40 21.50 -33.12
N GLY A 4 10.64 20.47 -32.33
CA GLY A 4 9.86 19.24 -32.40
C GLY A 4 10.17 18.31 -31.24
N ASN A 5 9.81 18.72 -30.02
CA ASN A 5 9.54 17.80 -28.90
C ASN A 5 8.95 18.44 -27.63
N ALA A 6 8.54 19.71 -27.65
CA ALA A 6 7.95 20.35 -26.46
C ALA A 6 6.52 19.84 -26.15
N PHE A 7 5.72 19.53 -27.18
CA PHE A 7 4.30 19.18 -27.03
C PHE A 7 4.06 17.89 -26.23
N ASN A 8 4.96 16.90 -26.33
CA ASN A 8 4.84 15.63 -25.62
C ASN A 8 5.20 15.76 -24.12
N SER A 9 6.00 16.75 -23.75
CA SER A 9 6.36 17.06 -22.36
C SER A 9 5.18 17.65 -21.60
N TYR A 10 4.43 18.54 -22.23
CA TYR A 10 3.27 19.20 -21.61
C TYR A 10 2.10 18.26 -21.38
N GLN A 11 1.81 17.33 -22.31
CA GLN A 11 0.76 16.33 -22.11
C GLN A 11 1.07 15.39 -20.95
N LYS A 12 2.33 14.99 -20.77
CA LYS A 12 2.74 14.20 -19.60
C LYS A 12 2.56 14.99 -18.31
N ALA A 13 2.94 16.27 -18.28
CA ALA A 13 2.78 17.12 -17.11
C ALA A 13 1.31 17.28 -16.69
N GLN A 14 0.40 17.55 -17.64
CA GLN A 14 -1.03 17.72 -17.34
C GLN A 14 -1.70 16.45 -16.80
N VAL A 15 -1.28 15.26 -17.25
CA VAL A 15 -1.83 13.99 -16.72
C VAL A 15 -1.48 13.79 -15.23
N TYR A 16 -0.34 14.31 -14.77
CA TYR A 16 0.04 14.22 -13.35
C TYR A 16 -0.76 15.18 -12.46
N ASP A 17 -1.14 16.37 -12.97
CA ASP A 17 -1.91 17.36 -12.23
C ASP A 17 -3.36 16.91 -11.93
N GLU A 18 -3.92 16.02 -12.76
CA GLU A 18 -5.26 15.44 -12.57
C GLU A 18 -5.26 14.10 -11.81
N MET A 19 -4.08 13.54 -11.51
CA MET A 19 -3.97 12.24 -10.85
C MET A 19 -4.11 12.36 -9.32
N ASP A 20 -4.98 11.51 -8.75
CA ASP A 20 -5.08 11.34 -7.30
C ASP A 20 -3.67 11.03 -6.71
N PRO A 21 -3.17 11.83 -5.74
CA PRO A 21 -1.87 11.61 -5.10
C PRO A 21 -1.65 10.18 -4.61
N LYS A 22 -2.72 9.49 -4.17
CA LYS A 22 -2.65 8.09 -3.75
C LYS A 22 -2.25 7.15 -4.88
N LYS A 23 -2.71 7.44 -6.10
CA LYS A 23 -2.35 6.69 -7.31
C LYS A 23 -0.94 7.01 -7.77
N ILE A 24 -0.44 8.23 -7.55
CA ILE A 24 0.95 8.59 -7.85
C ILE A 24 1.91 7.73 -7.02
N ILE A 25 1.68 7.62 -5.70
CA ILE A 25 2.49 6.75 -4.83
C ILE A 25 2.46 5.28 -5.28
N LEU A 26 1.29 4.79 -5.70
CA LEU A 26 1.16 3.43 -6.26
C LEU A 26 2.04 3.26 -7.52
N LEU A 27 1.99 4.21 -8.45
CA LEU A 27 2.82 4.18 -9.66
C LEU A 27 4.33 4.29 -9.34
N LEU A 28 4.72 5.01 -8.29
CA LEU A 28 6.10 5.07 -7.84
C LEU A 28 6.58 3.69 -7.36
N TYR A 29 5.79 2.99 -6.53
CA TYR A 29 6.15 1.62 -6.14
C TYR A 29 6.31 0.69 -7.35
N GLU A 30 5.35 0.71 -8.28
CA GLU A 30 5.41 -0.10 -9.50
C GLU A 30 6.62 0.24 -10.38
N GLY A 31 6.91 1.54 -10.51
CA GLY A 31 8.08 2.05 -11.19
C GLY A 31 9.37 1.54 -10.56
N ALA A 32 9.55 1.69 -9.25
CA ALA A 32 10.74 1.22 -8.53
C ALA A 32 10.95 -0.29 -8.70
N ILE A 33 9.90 -1.09 -8.51
CA ILE A 33 9.95 -2.55 -8.68
C ILE A 33 10.39 -2.92 -10.11
N LYS A 34 9.75 -2.32 -11.12
CA LYS A 34 10.11 -2.57 -12.53
C LYS A 34 11.56 -2.23 -12.81
N ARG A 35 12.08 -1.13 -12.25
CA ARG A 35 13.48 -0.73 -12.41
C ARG A 35 14.44 -1.70 -11.74
N ILE A 36 14.12 -2.21 -10.55
CA ILE A 36 14.94 -3.23 -9.89
C ILE A 36 15.02 -4.51 -10.72
N VAL A 37 13.89 -4.98 -11.28
CA VAL A 37 13.85 -6.15 -12.17
C VAL A 37 14.75 -5.93 -13.40
N LEU A 38 14.63 -4.78 -14.08
CA LEU A 38 15.45 -4.45 -15.24
C LEU A 38 16.94 -4.29 -14.90
N ALA A 39 17.27 -3.79 -13.71
CA ALA A 39 18.66 -3.71 -13.24
C ALA A 39 19.25 -5.11 -13.01
N ARG A 40 18.45 -6.03 -12.44
CA ARG A 40 18.82 -7.44 -12.26
C ARG A 40 19.05 -8.14 -13.60
N GLU A 41 18.19 -7.90 -14.59
CA GLU A 41 18.41 -8.39 -15.96
C GLU A 41 19.69 -7.85 -16.57
N GLY A 42 19.99 -6.57 -16.36
CA GLY A 42 21.25 -5.95 -16.78
C GLY A 42 22.47 -6.67 -16.21
N ILE A 43 22.45 -7.07 -14.94
CA ILE A 43 23.51 -7.88 -14.32
C ILE A 43 23.62 -9.25 -15.02
N LYS A 44 22.50 -9.98 -15.13
CA LYS A 44 22.47 -11.32 -15.74
C LYS A 44 22.99 -11.35 -17.17
N ASN A 45 22.68 -10.31 -17.94
CA ASN A 45 23.06 -10.16 -19.34
C ASN A 45 24.42 -9.46 -19.53
N LYS A 46 25.14 -9.15 -18.44
CA LYS A 46 26.39 -8.35 -18.46
C LYS A 46 26.24 -6.99 -19.17
N ASN A 47 25.03 -6.44 -19.19
CA ASN A 47 24.71 -5.16 -19.78
C ASN A 47 24.82 -4.04 -18.73
N VAL A 48 26.03 -3.47 -18.64
CA VAL A 48 26.37 -2.42 -17.66
C VAL A 48 25.49 -1.17 -17.81
N LYS A 49 25.15 -0.79 -19.06
CA LYS A 49 24.29 0.36 -19.35
C LYS A 49 22.87 0.13 -18.81
N GLN A 50 22.27 -1.01 -19.12
CA GLN A 50 20.94 -1.37 -18.63
C GLN A 50 20.90 -1.46 -17.10
N ARG A 51 21.94 -2.05 -16.49
CA ARG A 51 22.09 -2.09 -15.02
C ARG A 51 22.10 -0.68 -14.44
N GLY A 52 23.04 0.15 -14.87
CA GLY A 52 23.25 1.49 -14.31
C GLY A 52 22.04 2.40 -14.46
N GLU A 53 21.44 2.44 -15.66
CA GLU A 53 20.27 3.28 -15.93
C GLU A 53 19.06 2.90 -15.08
N ASN A 54 18.78 1.61 -14.93
CA ASN A 54 17.62 1.19 -14.15
C ASN A 54 17.90 1.26 -12.64
N LEU A 55 19.12 0.96 -12.20
CA LEU A 55 19.49 1.13 -10.79
C LEU A 55 19.38 2.59 -10.35
N GLY A 56 19.91 3.53 -11.14
CA GLY A 56 19.80 4.96 -10.85
C GLY A 56 18.34 5.44 -10.79
N LYS A 57 17.50 4.96 -11.72
CA LYS A 57 16.05 5.28 -11.71
C LYS A 57 15.32 4.69 -10.49
N ALA A 58 15.67 3.47 -10.06
CA ALA A 58 15.10 2.90 -8.85
C ALA A 58 15.46 3.73 -7.61
N ILE A 59 16.74 4.11 -7.48
CA ILE A 59 17.24 4.94 -6.37
C ILE A 59 16.52 6.29 -6.36
N ALA A 60 16.36 6.95 -7.52
CA ALA A 60 15.66 8.24 -7.62
C ALA A 60 14.20 8.14 -7.16
N ILE A 61 13.48 7.08 -7.55
CA ILE A 61 12.09 6.88 -7.12
C ILE A 61 12.00 6.62 -5.61
N ILE A 62 12.92 5.83 -5.04
CA ILE A 62 12.94 5.56 -3.60
C ILE A 62 13.28 6.83 -2.81
N ALA A 63 14.16 7.68 -3.34
CA ALA A 63 14.47 8.97 -2.74
C ALA A 63 13.24 9.89 -2.71
N GLU A 64 12.46 9.90 -3.79
CA GLU A 64 11.20 10.66 -3.86
C GLU A 64 10.15 10.12 -2.87
N LEU A 65 9.99 8.80 -2.78
CA LEU A 65 9.12 8.17 -1.78
C LEU A 65 9.53 8.56 -0.36
N ASN A 66 10.83 8.59 -0.06
CA ASN A 66 11.35 9.02 1.23
C ASN A 66 11.10 10.51 1.50
N ALA A 67 11.29 11.37 0.50
CA ALA A 67 11.03 12.81 0.60
C ALA A 67 9.54 13.14 0.75
N SER A 68 8.65 12.25 0.28
CA SER A 68 7.19 12.42 0.42
C SER A 68 6.65 12.14 1.83
N LEU A 69 7.48 11.61 2.75
CA LEU A 69 7.07 11.37 4.13
C LEU A 69 7.00 12.68 4.91
N ASP A 70 5.88 12.93 5.58
CA ASP A 70 5.72 14.09 6.45
C ASP A 70 6.53 13.91 7.74
N GLU A 71 7.63 14.67 7.85
CA GLU A 71 8.53 14.63 9.00
C GLU A 71 7.91 15.16 10.30
N ASN A 72 6.78 15.85 10.21
CA ASN A 72 6.04 16.31 11.38
C ASN A 72 5.26 15.17 12.05
N ILE A 73 4.98 14.09 11.32
CA ILE A 73 4.27 12.91 11.83
C ILE A 73 5.27 11.97 12.50
N LYS A 74 5.33 12.02 13.83
CA LYS A 74 6.24 11.22 14.65
C LYS A 74 5.61 9.90 15.11
N THR A 75 5.11 9.10 14.18
CA THR A 75 4.62 7.74 14.50
C THR A 75 5.70 6.69 14.24
N GLU A 76 5.54 5.52 14.86
CA GLU A 76 6.47 4.40 14.69
C GLU A 76 6.49 3.92 13.24
N GLU A 77 5.35 3.94 12.54
CA GLU A 77 5.22 3.50 11.15
C GLU A 77 5.99 4.41 10.18
N ILE A 78 5.92 5.73 10.37
CA ILE A 78 6.67 6.68 9.55
C ILE A 78 8.17 6.52 9.77
N ASN A 79 8.60 6.34 11.02
CA ASN A 79 10.01 6.09 11.35
C ASN A 79 10.52 4.77 10.74
N PHE A 80 9.72 3.70 10.83
CA PHE A 80 10.02 2.42 10.21
C PHE A 80 10.18 2.55 8.69
N LEU A 81 9.23 3.23 8.04
CA LEU A 81 9.23 3.41 6.59
C LEU A 81 10.44 4.23 6.13
N LYS A 82 10.75 5.32 6.84
CA LYS A 82 11.95 6.14 6.61
C LYS A 82 13.23 5.31 6.75
N GLY A 83 13.34 4.52 7.82
CA GLY A 83 14.48 3.63 8.03
C GLY A 83 14.65 2.61 6.90
N LEU A 84 13.55 2.03 6.42
CA LEU A 84 13.54 1.07 5.32
C LEU A 84 14.00 1.71 4.00
N TYR A 85 13.51 2.91 3.68
CA TYR A 85 13.95 3.64 2.49
C TYR A 85 15.42 4.05 2.57
N VAL A 86 15.88 4.58 3.70
CA VAL A 86 17.29 4.94 3.92
C VAL A 86 18.20 3.72 3.77
N ALA A 87 17.81 2.57 4.30
CA ALA A 87 18.55 1.33 4.12
C ALA A 87 18.67 0.95 2.64
N MET A 88 17.57 1.01 1.86
CA MET A 88 17.62 0.75 0.41
C MET A 88 18.48 1.77 -0.34
N LEU A 89 18.39 3.06 0.00
CA LEU A 89 19.21 4.13 -0.59
C LEU A 89 20.71 3.97 -0.26
N THR A 90 21.04 3.30 0.83
CA THR A 90 22.43 3.00 1.22
C THR A 90 22.98 1.78 0.48
N GLU A 91 22.18 0.73 0.30
CA GLU A 91 22.65 -0.54 -0.27
C GLU A 91 22.60 -0.58 -1.80
N LEU A 92 21.55 -0.04 -2.44
CA LEU A 92 21.38 -0.11 -3.89
C LEU A 92 22.55 0.49 -4.70
N PRO A 93 23.15 1.64 -4.31
CA PRO A 93 24.30 2.18 -5.06
C PRO A 93 25.48 1.20 -5.15
N LYS A 94 25.69 0.37 -4.12
CA LYS A 94 26.81 -0.59 -4.06
C LYS A 94 26.69 -1.65 -5.15
N VAL A 95 25.47 -2.01 -5.56
CA VAL A 95 25.19 -2.99 -6.62
C VAL A 95 25.80 -2.60 -7.96
N SER A 96 26.02 -1.30 -8.20
CA SER A 96 26.66 -0.82 -9.44
C SER A 96 28.07 -1.39 -9.64
N VAL A 97 28.76 -1.71 -8.53
CA VAL A 97 30.11 -2.27 -8.50
C VAL A 97 30.11 -3.74 -8.09
N THR A 98 29.32 -4.12 -7.09
CA THR A 98 29.34 -5.48 -6.52
C THR A 98 28.55 -6.49 -7.34
N GLU A 99 27.62 -6.03 -8.18
CA GLU A 99 26.69 -6.88 -8.94
C GLU A 99 25.86 -7.82 -8.05
N ASP A 100 25.71 -7.50 -6.76
CA ASP A 100 25.01 -8.34 -5.80
C ASP A 100 23.49 -8.37 -6.06
N ILE A 101 23.04 -9.44 -6.72
CA ILE A 101 21.62 -9.69 -7.01
C ILE A 101 20.80 -9.82 -5.72
N LYS A 102 21.36 -10.32 -4.61
CA LYS A 102 20.60 -10.52 -3.36
C LYS A 102 20.15 -9.19 -2.77
N THR A 103 20.93 -8.13 -2.94
CA THR A 103 20.55 -6.77 -2.55
C THR A 103 19.33 -6.29 -3.35
N LEU A 104 19.28 -6.57 -4.66
CA LEU A 104 18.13 -6.26 -5.51
C LEU A 104 16.88 -7.06 -5.11
N ASP A 105 17.03 -8.36 -4.85
CA ASP A 105 15.93 -9.24 -4.45
C ASP A 105 15.29 -8.79 -3.13
N ARG A 106 16.10 -8.36 -2.17
CA ARG A 106 15.62 -7.86 -0.89
C ARG A 106 14.85 -6.54 -1.06
N ALA A 107 15.40 -5.60 -1.83
CA ALA A 107 14.75 -4.32 -2.11
C ALA A 107 13.42 -4.52 -2.86
N GLU A 108 13.38 -5.41 -3.86
CA GLU A 108 12.14 -5.76 -4.56
C GLU A 108 11.10 -6.32 -3.58
N LYS A 109 11.48 -7.28 -2.73
CA LYS A 109 10.57 -7.88 -1.75
C LYS A 109 9.94 -6.84 -0.84
N TYR A 110 10.74 -5.89 -0.34
CA TYR A 110 10.23 -4.80 0.50
C TYR A 110 9.27 -3.88 -0.26
N LEU A 111 9.62 -3.46 -1.47
CA LEU A 111 8.76 -2.59 -2.28
C LEU A 111 7.45 -3.26 -2.68
N VAL A 112 7.47 -4.56 -3.01
CA VAL A 112 6.27 -5.34 -3.31
C VAL A 112 5.34 -5.39 -2.10
N GLU A 113 5.89 -5.61 -0.90
CA GLU A 113 5.11 -5.67 0.32
C GLU A 113 4.54 -4.30 0.70
N LEU A 114 5.34 -3.22 0.61
CA LEU A 114 4.87 -1.85 0.82
C LEU A 114 3.76 -1.47 -0.16
N LYS A 115 3.91 -1.84 -1.44
CA LYS A 115 2.87 -1.64 -2.44
C LYS A 115 1.57 -2.35 -2.05
N ARG A 116 1.66 -3.61 -1.63
CA ARG A 116 0.50 -4.41 -1.21
C ARG A 116 -0.21 -3.76 -0.01
N ILE A 117 0.55 -3.30 0.97
CA ILE A 117 0.02 -2.58 2.14
C ILE A 117 -0.69 -1.30 1.66
N TRP A 118 -0.04 -0.47 0.83
CA TRP A 118 -0.62 0.76 0.30
C TRP A 118 -1.95 0.55 -0.43
N VAL A 119 -2.00 -0.47 -1.31
CA VAL A 119 -3.24 -0.82 -2.01
C VAL A 119 -4.33 -1.22 -1.02
N THR A 120 -3.99 -2.05 -0.03
CA THR A 120 -4.97 -2.56 0.94
C THR A 120 -5.48 -1.46 1.88
N THR A 121 -4.61 -0.57 2.36
CA THR A 121 -4.95 0.40 3.42
C THR A 121 -5.27 1.79 2.92
N VAL A 122 -4.84 2.19 1.72
CA VAL A 122 -5.05 3.55 1.21
C VAL A 122 -5.99 3.58 0.01
N ILE A 123 -5.79 2.65 -0.94
CA ILE A 123 -6.61 2.58 -2.16
C ILE A 123 -7.96 1.90 -1.87
N ASN A 124 -7.92 0.72 -1.24
CA ASN A 124 -9.11 -0.10 -1.00
C ASN A 124 -9.94 0.35 0.21
N ASN A 125 -9.50 1.38 0.94
CA ASN A 125 -10.19 1.89 2.14
C ASN A 125 -11.47 2.70 1.85
N SER A 126 -12.18 2.33 0.78
CA SER A 126 -13.52 2.83 0.43
C SER A 126 -14.64 2.12 1.19
N HIS A 127 -14.32 1.18 2.10
CA HIS A 127 -15.30 0.45 2.93
C HIS A 127 -14.92 0.49 4.41
N GLY A 128 -15.31 1.54 5.12
CA GLY A 128 -15.08 1.62 6.56
C GLY A 128 -15.65 2.86 7.22
N ASN A 129 -16.94 3.16 7.03
CA ASN A 129 -17.70 4.12 7.86
C ASN A 129 -19.24 3.97 7.75
N GLN A 130 -19.76 2.74 7.80
CA GLN A 130 -21.18 2.49 8.09
C GLN A 130 -21.38 1.19 8.88
N GLN A 131 -21.04 1.19 10.17
CA GLN A 131 -21.65 0.32 11.16
C GLN A 131 -21.33 0.88 12.55
N ASN A 132 -22.14 1.84 12.97
CA ASN A 132 -22.58 2.07 14.36
C ASN A 132 -23.40 3.37 14.42
N ARG A 133 -24.69 3.26 14.10
CA ARG A 133 -25.73 4.17 14.59
C ARG A 133 -26.79 3.32 15.30
N PRO A 134 -26.98 3.44 16.62
CA PRO A 134 -28.05 2.74 17.31
C PRO A 134 -29.40 3.34 16.91
N GLY A 135 -30.26 2.46 16.36
CA GLY A 135 -31.71 2.45 16.43
C GLY A 135 -32.50 3.75 16.24
N ASN A 136 -33.13 3.91 15.07
CA ASN A 136 -34.39 4.65 14.98
C ASN A 136 -35.32 3.98 13.95
N GLN A 137 -36.22 3.12 14.41
CA GLN A 137 -37.44 2.72 13.68
C GLN A 137 -38.59 2.57 14.67
N SER A 138 -39.52 3.51 14.61
CA SER A 138 -40.81 3.48 15.28
C SER A 138 -41.75 2.51 14.57
N THR A 139 -42.41 1.65 15.38
CA THR A 139 -43.80 1.17 15.26
C THR A 139 -44.35 0.70 13.90
N LEU A 140 -44.76 -0.57 13.82
CA LEU A 140 -46.15 -1.00 13.58
C LEU A 140 -46.30 -2.53 13.75
N THR A 141 -47.07 -2.92 14.78
CA THR A 141 -48.01 -4.06 14.89
C THR A 141 -47.74 -5.39 14.14
N ASN A 142 -47.67 -6.51 14.89
CA ASN A 142 -48.44 -7.72 14.54
C ASN A 142 -48.77 -8.59 15.77
N LYS A 143 -50.05 -8.54 16.17
CA LYS A 143 -50.73 -9.54 17.02
C LYS A 143 -50.79 -10.88 16.28
N SER A 144 -49.72 -11.70 16.26
CA SER A 144 -49.86 -13.11 15.84
C SER A 144 -48.70 -14.06 16.18
N GLN A 145 -47.85 -13.78 17.16
CA GLN A 145 -46.88 -14.80 17.65
C GLN A 145 -47.02 -15.11 19.15
N ASN A 146 -48.26 -15.01 19.61
CA ASN A 146 -48.77 -15.64 20.83
C ASN A 146 -48.90 -17.17 20.63
N LYS A 147 -47.79 -17.89 20.40
CA LYS A 147 -47.79 -19.37 20.33
C LYS A 147 -46.58 -20.09 20.93
N TYR A 148 -45.49 -19.40 21.28
CA TYR A 148 -44.28 -20.07 21.82
C TYR A 148 -43.64 -19.34 23.02
N MET A 149 -44.32 -19.29 24.17
CA MET A 149 -43.64 -19.38 25.50
C MET A 149 -44.61 -19.52 26.69
N LYS A 150 -45.74 -20.19 26.49
CA LYS A 150 -46.61 -20.71 27.58
C LYS A 150 -45.99 -21.93 28.31
N ILE A 151 -44.66 -22.10 28.32
CA ILE A 151 -43.99 -23.35 28.71
C ILE A 151 -42.82 -23.14 29.70
N ARG A 152 -42.80 -22.04 30.47
CA ARG A 152 -41.81 -21.82 31.55
C ARG A 152 -42.40 -21.41 32.90
N GLN A 153 -43.64 -21.80 33.20
CA GLN A 153 -44.28 -21.52 34.50
C GLN A 153 -44.85 -22.76 35.22
N THR A 154 -44.59 -23.99 34.78
CA THR A 154 -45.25 -25.18 35.37
C THR A 154 -44.35 -26.37 35.73
N TYR A 155 -43.02 -26.24 35.71
CA TYR A 155 -42.14 -27.32 36.17
C TYR A 155 -40.85 -26.76 36.79
N GLN A 156 -40.87 -26.34 38.06
CA GLN A 156 -39.75 -26.40 39.04
C GLN A 156 -40.20 -25.99 40.46
N SER A 157 -41.44 -26.35 40.84
CA SER A 157 -41.84 -26.38 42.26
C SER A 157 -42.07 -27.84 42.65
N GLY A 158 -41.22 -28.37 43.53
CA GLY A 158 -41.61 -29.46 44.42
C GLY A 158 -40.73 -30.69 44.43
N SER A 159 -39.82 -30.71 45.42
CA SER A 159 -39.56 -31.85 46.33
C SER A 159 -38.62 -32.96 45.77
N ILE A 160 -37.67 -33.56 46.50
CA ILE A 160 -37.70 -34.13 47.87
C ILE A 160 -36.25 -34.40 48.38
N ALA A 161 -36.05 -34.33 49.71
CA ALA A 161 -35.08 -35.03 50.59
C ALA A 161 -33.58 -34.66 50.49
N ILE A 162 -32.81 -34.49 51.57
CA ILE A 162 -32.92 -34.82 53.01
C ILE A 162 -32.31 -33.62 53.78
#